data_AF-A0A517YKR7-F1
#
_entry.id   AF-A0A517YKR7-F1
#
_cell.length_a   1.000
_cell.length_b   1.000
_cell.length_c   1.000
_cell.angle_alpha   90.00
_cell.angle_beta   90.00
_cell.angle_gamma   90.00
#
_symmetry.space_group_name_H-M   'P 1'
#
loop_
_entity.id
_entity.type
_entity.pdbx_description
1 polymer ?
#
loop_
_entity_poly.entity_id
_entity_poly.type
_entity_poly.pdbx_seq_one_letter_code
_entity_poly.pdbx_strand_id
1 'polypeptide(L)'
;MRTWVDVAYFLLVAGILTLALGCERTLPPIPEATIDRLDTISWAYLKAAESLNRGPKDMAELQKFLPPDQAVDELLKSPHDGQPLILVWNIDPRQPPETEIPPVMAYEQQGVNGEFDVLTTMGIMRVNQQELNKHLAATPGVRQK
;
A
#
# COMPACT_ATOMS: atom_id res chain seq x y z
N MET A 1 51.04 -39.83 1.89
CA MET A 1 50.44 -38.79 1.03
C MET A 1 48.91 -38.96 1.01
N ARG A 2 48.18 -38.56 2.07
CA ARG A 2 46.70 -38.66 2.10
C ARG A 2 46.08 -37.92 3.30
N THR A 3 46.15 -36.60 3.35
CA THR A 3 45.50 -35.82 4.45
C THR A 3 45.03 -34.41 4.08
N TRP A 4 45.15 -33.95 2.82
CA TRP A 4 44.89 -32.54 2.48
C TRP A 4 43.52 -32.25 1.83
N VAL A 5 42.76 -33.27 1.43
CA VAL A 5 41.51 -33.09 0.65
C VAL A 5 40.29 -32.95 1.56
N ASP A 6 40.32 -33.49 2.78
CA ASP A 6 39.14 -33.53 3.67
C ASP A 6 38.91 -32.23 4.46
N VAL A 7 39.95 -31.41 4.65
CA VAL A 7 39.85 -30.14 5.41
C VAL A 7 39.19 -29.04 4.57
N ALA A 8 39.35 -29.07 3.24
CA ALA A 8 38.79 -28.08 2.34
C ALA A 8 37.26 -28.20 2.18
N TYR A 9 36.71 -29.42 2.33
CA TYR A 9 35.27 -29.66 2.14
C TYR A 9 34.44 -29.21 3.36
N PHE A 10 34.97 -29.37 4.58
CA PHE A 10 34.28 -28.93 5.79
C PHE A 10 34.19 -27.40 5.92
N LEU A 11 35.12 -26.64 5.35
CA LEU A 11 35.06 -25.17 5.33
C LEU A 11 34.11 -24.61 4.26
N LEU A 12 33.79 -25.38 3.23
CA LEU A 12 32.93 -24.93 2.13
C LEU A 12 31.43 -25.12 2.44
N VAL A 13 31.08 -26.12 3.28
CA VAL A 13 29.68 -26.35 3.71
C VAL A 13 29.27 -25.43 4.87
N ALA A 14 30.21 -24.98 5.71
CA ALA A 14 29.93 -24.06 6.82
C ALA A 14 29.72 -22.60 6.40
N GLY A 15 30.19 -22.19 5.20
CA GLY A 15 30.07 -20.82 4.70
C GLY A 15 28.73 -20.45 4.05
N ILE A 16 27.88 -21.44 3.76
CA ILE A 16 26.62 -21.24 3.02
C ILE A 16 25.40 -21.05 3.95
N LEU A 17 25.54 -21.37 5.26
CA LEU A 17 24.39 -21.44 6.18
C LEU A 17 24.06 -20.14 6.92
N THR A 18 24.78 -19.04 6.71
CA THR A 18 24.64 -17.80 7.51
C THR A 18 23.84 -16.66 6.85
N LEU A 19 23.28 -16.85 5.65
CA LEU A 19 22.58 -15.77 4.92
C LEU A 19 21.06 -15.67 5.17
N ALA A 20 20.49 -16.49 6.06
CA ALA A 20 19.05 -16.50 6.33
C ALA A 20 18.66 -15.89 7.69
N LEU A 21 19.44 -14.94 8.21
CA LEU A 21 18.92 -14.05 9.25
C LEU A 21 17.98 -13.05 8.57
N GLY A 22 16.73 -13.47 8.40
CA GLY A 22 15.62 -12.58 8.07
C GLY A 22 15.50 -11.54 9.19
N CYS A 23 16.11 -10.38 9.00
CA CYS A 23 15.79 -9.22 9.80
C CYS A 23 14.31 -8.92 9.58
N GLU A 24 13.50 -9.22 10.59
CA GLU A 24 12.18 -8.64 10.73
C GLU A 24 12.37 -7.13 10.83
N ARG A 25 12.21 -6.44 9.69
CA ARG A 25 12.34 -4.99 9.61
C ARG A 25 11.02 -4.40 10.06
N THR A 26 11.03 -3.76 11.22
CA THR A 26 9.94 -2.86 11.61
C THR A 26 9.88 -1.71 10.61
N LEU A 27 8.73 -1.55 9.96
CA LEU A 27 8.51 -0.47 9.00
C LEU A 27 8.60 0.90 9.72
N PRO A 28 9.24 1.90 9.11
CA PRO A 28 9.26 3.25 9.66
C PRO A 28 7.83 3.82 9.75
N PRO A 29 7.55 4.71 10.72
CA PRO A 29 6.25 5.34 10.84
C PRO A 29 5.92 6.16 9.58
N ILE A 30 4.62 6.26 9.28
CA ILE A 30 4.11 7.05 8.16
C ILE A 30 4.23 8.54 8.51
N PRO A 31 4.83 9.38 7.65
CA PRO A 31 4.88 10.82 7.88
C PRO A 31 3.48 11.44 7.97
N GLU A 32 3.32 12.43 8.85
CA GLU A 32 2.04 13.15 9.06
C GLU A 32 1.47 13.74 7.76
N ALA A 33 2.33 14.31 6.91
CA ALA A 33 1.92 14.84 5.61
C ALA A 33 1.30 13.78 4.67
N THR A 34 1.71 12.51 4.79
CA THR A 34 1.08 11.42 4.03
C THR A 34 -0.27 11.06 4.64
N ILE A 35 -0.35 11.04 5.97
CA ILE A 35 -1.60 10.77 6.71
C ILE A 35 -2.66 11.80 6.33
N ASP A 36 -2.35 13.09 6.41
CA ASP A 36 -3.29 14.17 6.10
C ASP A 36 -3.87 14.07 4.68
N ARG A 37 -3.04 13.70 3.70
CA ARG A 37 -3.47 13.54 2.31
C ARG A 37 -4.38 12.34 2.13
N LEU A 38 -3.99 11.19 2.66
CA LEU A 38 -4.78 9.97 2.56
C LEU A 38 -6.09 10.10 3.36
N ASP A 39 -6.09 10.78 4.50
CA ASP A 39 -7.31 11.07 5.27
C ASP A 39 -8.25 12.01 4.51
N THR A 40 -7.72 13.02 3.82
CA THR A 40 -8.52 13.89 2.96
C THR A 40 -9.18 13.10 1.82
N ILE A 41 -8.45 12.17 1.20
CA ILE A 41 -8.99 11.26 0.18
C ILE A 41 -10.06 10.35 0.80
N SER A 42 -9.79 9.76 1.97
CA SER A 42 -10.73 8.91 2.71
C SER A 42 -12.05 9.63 3.00
N TRP A 43 -11.97 10.87 3.48
CA TRP A 43 -13.11 11.72 3.74
C TRP A 43 -13.93 11.99 2.46
N ALA A 44 -13.26 12.28 1.35
CA ALA A 44 -13.92 12.51 0.07
C ALA A 44 -14.61 11.25 -0.48
N TYR A 45 -14.00 10.06 -0.31
CA TYR A 45 -14.64 8.78 -0.62
C TYR A 45 -15.89 8.54 0.24
N LEU A 46 -15.81 8.82 1.54
CA LEU A 46 -16.95 8.70 2.45
C LEU A 46 -18.09 9.64 2.04
N LYS A 47 -17.80 10.91 1.72
CA LYS A 47 -18.79 11.89 1.26
C LYS A 47 -19.40 11.50 -0.09
N ALA A 48 -18.60 11.01 -1.02
CA ALA A 48 -19.08 10.47 -2.27
C ALA A 48 -20.03 9.29 -2.04
N ALA A 49 -19.68 8.36 -1.14
CA ALA A 49 -20.51 7.21 -0.80
C ALA A 49 -21.84 7.60 -0.15
N GLU A 50 -21.82 8.55 0.78
CA GLU A 50 -23.03 9.14 1.38
C GLU A 50 -23.96 9.75 0.33
N SER A 51 -23.41 10.48 -0.64
CA SER A 51 -24.20 11.21 -1.64
C SER A 51 -24.67 10.34 -2.82
N LEU A 52 -23.85 9.40 -3.28
CA LEU A 52 -24.11 8.58 -4.47
C LEU A 52 -24.71 7.20 -4.13
N ASN A 53 -24.75 6.85 -2.84
CA ASN A 53 -25.09 5.53 -2.33
C ASN A 53 -24.19 4.40 -2.89
N ARG A 54 -22.96 4.74 -3.30
CA ARG A 54 -21.88 3.85 -3.75
C ARG A 54 -20.56 4.63 -3.77
N GLY A 55 -19.42 3.94 -3.84
CA GLY A 55 -18.13 4.59 -4.10
C GLY A 55 -18.08 5.40 -5.41
N PRO A 56 -17.19 6.40 -5.51
CA PRO A 56 -16.99 7.17 -6.74
C PRO A 56 -16.42 6.26 -7.83
N LYS A 57 -16.90 6.41 -9.07
CA LYS A 57 -16.46 5.56 -10.19
C LYS A 57 -15.24 6.09 -10.95
N ASP A 58 -14.94 7.37 -10.76
CA ASP A 58 -13.89 8.11 -11.45
C ASP A 58 -13.51 9.39 -10.68
N MET A 59 -12.47 10.06 -11.18
CA MET A 59 -11.96 11.31 -10.62
C MET A 59 -12.99 12.44 -10.64
N ALA A 60 -13.81 12.54 -11.70
CA ALA A 60 -14.78 13.62 -11.84
C ALA A 60 -15.91 13.52 -10.79
N GLU A 61 -16.25 12.31 -10.36
CA GLU A 61 -17.15 12.10 -9.22
C GLU A 61 -16.45 12.43 -7.89
N LEU A 62 -15.22 11.95 -7.66
CA LEU A 62 -14.48 12.19 -6.41
C LEU A 62 -14.19 13.69 -6.18
N GLN A 63 -13.77 14.41 -7.23
CA GLN A 63 -13.35 15.81 -7.15
C GLN A 63 -14.44 16.75 -6.63
N LYS A 64 -15.72 16.40 -6.81
CA LYS A 64 -16.86 17.16 -6.26
C LYS A 64 -16.91 17.17 -4.74
N PHE A 65 -16.22 16.23 -4.11
CA PHE A 65 -16.16 16.04 -2.66
C PHE A 65 -14.78 16.35 -2.08
N LEU A 66 -13.84 16.83 -2.89
CA LEU A 66 -12.56 17.32 -2.41
C LEU A 66 -12.68 18.77 -1.88
N PRO A 67 -11.85 19.17 -0.91
CA PRO A 67 -11.79 20.56 -0.47
C PRO A 67 -11.46 21.51 -1.65
N PRO A 68 -12.21 22.61 -1.84
CA PRO A 68 -12.04 23.50 -2.99
C PRO A 68 -10.75 24.35 -2.92
N ASP A 69 -10.17 24.47 -1.73
CA ASP A 69 -8.98 25.24 -1.41
C ASP A 69 -7.67 24.46 -1.61
N GLN A 70 -7.75 23.15 -1.84
CA GLN A 70 -6.58 22.30 -2.04
C GLN A 70 -6.36 21.97 -3.53
N ALA A 71 -5.12 22.12 -4.00
CA ALA A 71 -4.75 21.72 -5.34
C ALA A 71 -4.84 20.20 -5.47
N VAL A 72 -5.78 19.71 -6.29
CA VAL A 72 -6.06 18.28 -6.50
C VAL A 72 -4.78 17.52 -6.90
N ASP A 73 -3.98 18.10 -7.79
CA ASP A 73 -2.73 17.49 -8.25
C ASP A 73 -1.71 17.29 -7.11
N GLU A 74 -1.70 18.18 -6.12
CA GLU A 74 -0.82 18.05 -4.95
C GLU A 74 -1.35 17.02 -3.96
N LEU A 75 -2.66 16.99 -3.75
CA LEU A 75 -3.33 16.03 -2.87
C LEU A 75 -3.13 14.59 -3.35
N LEU A 76 -3.19 14.38 -4.67
CA LEU A 76 -3.07 13.07 -5.30
C LEU A 76 -1.62 12.65 -5.55
N LYS A 77 -0.64 13.37 -5.04
CA LYS A 77 0.77 13.01 -5.10
C LYS A 77 1.19 12.42 -3.76
N SER A 78 1.88 11.29 -3.76
CA SER A 78 2.47 10.77 -2.53
C SER A 78 3.63 11.65 -2.06
N PRO A 79 3.67 12.05 -0.78
CA PRO A 79 4.86 12.65 -0.19
C PRO A 79 6.05 11.67 -0.08
N HIS A 80 5.78 10.37 -0.07
CA HIS A 80 6.77 9.35 0.21
C HIS A 80 7.51 8.94 -1.07
N ASP A 81 6.83 8.47 -2.13
CA ASP A 81 7.46 8.15 -3.42
C ASP A 81 7.50 9.32 -4.45
N GLY A 82 6.80 10.42 -4.17
CA GLY A 82 6.73 11.58 -5.06
C GLY A 82 5.94 11.35 -6.36
N GLN A 83 5.25 10.22 -6.51
CA GLN A 83 4.46 9.87 -7.68
C GLN A 83 2.97 10.11 -7.44
N PRO A 84 2.14 10.14 -8.51
CA PRO A 84 0.69 10.11 -8.35
C PRO A 84 0.23 8.85 -7.62
N LEU A 85 -0.67 9.01 -6.65
CA LEU A 85 -1.37 7.91 -6.00
C LEU A 85 -2.27 7.20 -7.02
N ILE A 86 -2.30 5.87 -6.94
CA ILE A 86 -3.27 5.08 -7.69
C ILE A 86 -4.55 5.01 -6.87
N LEU A 87 -5.64 5.50 -7.45
CA LEU A 87 -6.98 5.42 -6.85
C LEU A 87 -7.72 4.18 -7.35
N VAL A 88 -8.41 3.51 -6.44
CA VAL A 88 -9.28 2.37 -6.73
C VAL A 88 -10.73 2.81 -6.66
N TRP A 89 -11.44 2.63 -7.77
CA TRP A 89 -12.79 3.15 -7.96
C TRP A 89 -13.87 2.17 -7.53
N ASN A 90 -15.07 2.69 -7.29
CA ASN A 90 -16.27 1.96 -6.87
C ASN A 90 -16.15 1.30 -5.48
N ILE A 91 -15.22 1.75 -4.65
CA ILE A 91 -15.08 1.29 -3.26
C ILE A 91 -15.97 2.13 -2.35
N ASP A 92 -16.84 1.47 -1.59
CA ASP A 92 -17.69 2.10 -0.57
C ASP A 92 -17.10 1.85 0.83
N PRO A 93 -16.46 2.85 1.47
CA PRO A 93 -15.83 2.67 2.78
C PRO A 93 -16.83 2.39 3.91
N ARG A 94 -18.14 2.55 3.68
CA ARG A 94 -19.18 2.26 4.66
C ARG A 94 -19.51 0.76 4.73
N GLN A 95 -19.13 0.00 3.71
CA GLN A 95 -19.35 -1.44 3.67
C GLN A 95 -18.25 -2.15 4.46
N PRO A 96 -18.61 -3.09 5.33
CA PRO A 96 -17.60 -3.91 6.00
C PRO A 96 -16.85 -4.74 4.95
N PRO A 97 -15.56 -5.02 5.17
CA PRO A 97 -14.81 -5.86 4.26
C PRO A 97 -15.40 -7.28 4.24
N GLU A 98 -15.45 -7.91 3.06
CA GLU A 98 -15.95 -9.28 2.91
C GLU A 98 -14.98 -10.33 3.48
N THR A 99 -13.72 -9.94 3.67
CA THR A 99 -12.65 -10.78 4.23
C THR A 99 -11.95 -10.03 5.37
N GLU A 100 -11.03 -10.70 6.07
CA GLU A 100 -10.18 -10.05 7.08
C GLU A 100 -9.24 -8.99 6.49
N ILE A 101 -9.05 -8.99 5.16
CA ILE A 101 -8.18 -8.06 4.44
C ILE A 101 -9.05 -6.90 3.91
N PRO A 102 -8.87 -5.67 4.41
CA PRO A 102 -9.68 -4.55 3.99
C PRO A 102 -9.36 -4.11 2.54
N PRO A 103 -10.38 -3.79 1.73
CA PRO A 103 -10.21 -3.24 0.38
C PRO A 103 -9.38 -1.95 0.36
N VAL A 104 -8.60 -1.78 -0.71
CA VAL A 104 -7.79 -0.58 -0.98
C VAL A 104 -8.63 0.49 -1.66
N MET A 105 -8.50 1.73 -1.22
CA MET A 105 -9.07 2.92 -1.87
C MET A 105 -8.01 3.73 -2.61
N ALA A 106 -6.80 3.83 -2.05
CA ALA A 106 -5.67 4.51 -2.69
C ALA A 106 -4.35 3.86 -2.26
N TYR A 107 -3.34 3.88 -3.13
CA TYR A 107 -2.00 3.38 -2.80
C TYR A 107 -0.91 4.05 -3.62
N GLU A 108 0.33 3.99 -3.12
CA GLU A 108 1.52 4.46 -3.84
C GLU A 108 1.81 3.66 -5.10
N GLN A 109 2.28 4.35 -6.16
CA GLN A 109 2.56 3.70 -7.43
C GLN A 109 3.86 2.90 -7.39
N GLN A 110 4.92 3.46 -6.78
CA GLN A 110 6.24 2.84 -6.73
C GLN A 110 6.66 2.47 -5.32
N GLY A 111 6.20 3.24 -4.33
CA GLY A 111 6.67 3.12 -2.96
C GLY A 111 8.16 3.49 -2.84
N VAL A 112 8.72 3.33 -1.64
CA VAL A 112 10.14 3.55 -1.36
C VAL A 112 10.68 2.36 -0.60
N ASN A 113 11.85 1.85 -1.00
CA ASN A 113 12.48 0.67 -0.40
C ASN A 113 11.60 -0.61 -0.38
N GLY A 114 10.64 -0.71 -1.30
CA GLY A 114 9.69 -1.83 -1.37
C GLY A 114 8.53 -1.73 -0.38
N GLU A 115 8.33 -0.55 0.21
CA GLU A 115 7.27 -0.20 1.15
C GLU A 115 6.32 0.80 0.51
N PHE A 116 5.02 0.63 0.78
CA PHE A 116 3.94 1.38 0.17
C PHE A 116 3.02 1.91 1.25
N ASP A 117 2.71 3.20 1.20
CA ASP A 117 1.62 3.80 1.95
C ASP A 117 0.29 3.54 1.24
N VAL A 118 -0.65 2.96 1.98
CA VAL A 118 -1.92 2.45 1.46
C VAL A 118 -3.05 2.96 2.32
N LEU A 119 -4.08 3.50 1.65
CA LEU A 119 -5.37 3.80 2.24
C LEU A 119 -6.33 2.64 1.97
N THR A 120 -6.81 2.02 3.04
CA THR A 120 -7.84 0.97 3.00
C THR A 120 -9.16 1.49 3.57
N THR A 121 -10.24 0.72 3.43
CA THR A 121 -11.53 1.05 4.09
C THR A 121 -11.43 1.07 5.62
N MET A 122 -10.35 0.52 6.20
CA MET A 122 -10.13 0.49 7.65
C MET A 122 -9.08 1.49 8.15
N GLY A 123 -8.48 2.27 7.25
CA GLY A 123 -7.49 3.28 7.57
C GLY A 123 -6.21 3.17 6.77
N ILE A 124 -5.22 3.93 7.20
CA ILE A 124 -3.94 4.11 6.53
C ILE A 124 -2.90 3.16 7.12
N MET A 125 -2.14 2.48 6.26
CA MET A 125 -1.11 1.54 6.67
C MET A 125 0.08 1.55 5.71
N ARG A 126 1.26 1.18 6.22
CA ARG A 126 2.46 0.92 5.43
C ARG A 126 2.62 -0.58 5.26
N VAL A 127 2.84 -1.02 4.04
CA VAL A 127 2.95 -2.44 3.69
C VAL A 127 4.10 -2.68 2.74
N ASN A 128 4.58 -3.93 2.69
CA ASN A 128 5.48 -4.35 1.63
C ASN A 128 4.68 -4.77 0.37
N GLN A 129 5.37 -5.06 -0.73
CA GLN A 129 4.75 -5.49 -1.99
C GLN A 129 3.85 -6.73 -1.84
N GLN A 130 4.24 -7.70 -1.02
CA GLN A 130 3.47 -8.94 -0.85
C GLN A 130 2.13 -8.65 -0.17
N GLU A 131 2.15 -7.84 0.89
CA GLU A 131 0.94 -7.42 1.59
C GLU A 131 0.07 -6.52 0.71
N LEU A 132 0.64 -5.57 -0.02
CA LEU A 132 -0.10 -4.76 -1.00
C LEU A 132 -0.85 -5.66 -2.01
N ASN A 133 -0.19 -6.69 -2.54
CA ASN A 133 -0.82 -7.61 -3.49
C ASN A 133 -1.99 -8.39 -2.86
N LYS A 134 -1.91 -8.74 -1.57
CA LYS A 134 -3.02 -9.38 -0.85
C LYS A 134 -4.21 -8.43 -0.73
N HIS A 135 -3.97 -7.19 -0.33
CA HIS A 135 -5.01 -6.17 -0.25
C HIS A 135 -5.66 -5.89 -1.62
N LEU A 136 -4.86 -5.76 -2.67
CA LEU A 136 -5.36 -5.58 -4.04
C LEU A 136 -6.17 -6.78 -4.52
N ALA A 137 -5.75 -8.01 -4.22
CA ALA A 137 -6.50 -9.22 -4.56
C ALA A 137 -7.85 -9.31 -3.82
N ALA A 138 -7.91 -8.79 -2.58
CA ALA A 138 -9.14 -8.71 -1.79
C ALA A 138 -10.04 -7.51 -2.18
N THR A 139 -9.55 -6.59 -3.02
CA THR A 139 -10.28 -5.36 -3.38
C THR A 139 -11.21 -5.61 -4.56
N PRO A 140 -12.54 -5.42 -4.41
CA PRO A 140 -13.48 -5.61 -5.51
C PRO A 140 -13.16 -4.71 -6.71
N GLY A 141 -13.23 -5.28 -7.92
CA GLY A 141 -13.05 -4.51 -9.16
C GLY A 141 -11.60 -4.26 -9.57
N VAL A 142 -10.61 -4.56 -8.73
CA VAL A 142 -9.20 -4.57 -9.13
C VAL A 142 -8.93 -5.85 -9.92
N ARG A 143 -9.03 -5.79 -11.25
CA ARG A 143 -8.55 -6.90 -12.09
C ARG A 143 -7.03 -6.89 -12.09
N GLN A 144 -6.42 -7.95 -11.56
CA GLN A 144 -5.02 -8.24 -11.84
C GLN A 144 -4.91 -8.48 -13.35
N LYS A 145 -4.24 -7.56 -14.05
CA LYS A 145 -3.88 -7.75 -15.45
C LYS A 145 -2.66 -8.65 -15.55
#